data_AF-A0A3D3TJ39-F1
#
_entry.id   AF-A0A3D3TJ39-F1
#
_cell.length_a   1.000
_cell.length_b   1.000
_cell.length_c   1.000
_cell.angle_alpha   90.00
_cell.angle_beta   90.00
_cell.angle_gamma   90.00
#
_symmetry.space_group_name_H-M   'P 1'
#
loop_
_entity.id
_entity.type
_entity.pdbx_description
1 polymer ?
#
loop_
_entity_poly.entity_id
_entity_poly.type
_entity_poly.pdbx_seq_one_letter_code
_entity_poly.pdbx_strand_id
1 'polypeptide(L)'
;MQSKKIEIVKNIGMIALLIAIIMGSIMAYRRENCIKPNEYEKDPMLRVLFTNGKPIGQSFSRFQPEKRMVRVGSYQEAYEIFLSMCTDKKKIITVVPEAIHICYLYPLCNKNGYLCFTDKVESDTYEVAVVWVISDSIAKMGVREVHFVETIKNNPHK
;
A
#
# COMPACT_ATOMS: atom_id res chain seq x y z
N MET A 1 -37.37 -43.13 -3.51
CA MET A 1 -37.41 -41.74 -4.04
C MET A 1 -36.56 -40.76 -3.23
N GLN A 2 -36.43 -40.91 -1.90
CA GLN A 2 -35.58 -40.04 -1.04
C GLN A 2 -34.06 -40.14 -1.33
N SER A 3 -33.53 -41.33 -1.63
CA SER A 3 -32.08 -41.51 -1.87
C SER A 3 -31.53 -40.68 -3.05
N LYS A 4 -32.27 -40.62 -4.17
CA LYS A 4 -31.88 -39.82 -5.34
C LYS A 4 -31.86 -38.31 -5.04
N LYS A 5 -32.76 -37.81 -4.19
CA LYS A 5 -32.78 -36.40 -3.79
C LYS A 5 -31.54 -36.04 -2.95
N ILE A 6 -31.13 -36.91 -2.03
CA ILE A 6 -29.95 -36.70 -1.19
C ILE A 6 -28.67 -36.67 -2.03
N GLU A 7 -28.57 -37.56 -3.02
CA GLU A 7 -27.43 -37.63 -3.94
C GLU A 7 -27.32 -36.40 -4.84
N ILE A 8 -28.45 -35.90 -5.36
CA ILE A 8 -28.50 -34.65 -6.13
C ILE A 8 -28.06 -33.46 -5.29
N VAL A 9 -28.52 -33.34 -4.04
CA VAL A 9 -28.14 -32.24 -3.14
C VAL A 9 -26.64 -32.25 -2.82
N LYS A 10 -26.05 -33.43 -2.60
CA LYS A 10 -24.60 -33.57 -2.39
C LYS A 10 -23.80 -33.14 -3.62
N ASN A 11 -24.24 -33.52 -4.82
CA ASN A 11 -23.58 -33.12 -6.06
C ASN A 11 -23.65 -31.61 -6.31
N ILE A 12 -24.81 -30.98 -6.02
CA ILE A 12 -24.96 -29.52 -6.10
C ILE A 12 -24.02 -28.82 -5.09
N GLY A 13 -23.94 -29.33 -3.85
CA GLY A 13 -23.02 -28.79 -2.84
C GLY A 13 -21.55 -28.87 -3.26
N MET A 14 -21.14 -30.00 -3.84
CA MET A 14 -19.78 -30.20 -4.35
C MET A 14 -19.46 -29.26 -5.52
N ILE A 15 -20.41 -29.06 -6.45
CA ILE A 15 -20.25 -28.12 -7.57
C ILE A 15 -20.12 -26.68 -7.04
N ALA A 16 -20.94 -26.27 -6.08
CA ALA A 16 -20.88 -24.94 -5.49
C ALA A 16 -19.53 -24.69 -4.78
N LEU A 17 -19.00 -25.69 -4.05
CA LEU A 17 -17.68 -25.61 -3.43
C LEU A 17 -16.57 -25.46 -4.47
N LEU A 18 -16.63 -26.23 -5.56
CA LEU A 18 -15.65 -26.17 -6.64
C LEU A 18 -15.64 -24.78 -7.30
N ILE A 19 -16.83 -24.22 -7.57
CA ILE A 19 -16.98 -22.87 -8.12
C ILE A 19 -16.39 -21.83 -7.16
N ALA A 20 -16.65 -21.94 -5.85
CA ALA A 20 -16.10 -21.01 -4.86
C ALA A 20 -14.56 -21.06 -4.81
N ILE A 21 -13.95 -22.24 -4.90
CA ILE A 21 -12.50 -22.41 -4.95
C ILE A 21 -11.91 -21.81 -6.23
N ILE A 22 -12.55 -22.08 -7.38
CA ILE A 22 -12.11 -21.55 -8.69
C ILE A 22 -12.22 -20.03 -8.70
N MET A 23 -13.36 -19.47 -8.25
CA MET A 23 -13.56 -18.02 -8.17
C MET A 23 -12.58 -17.37 -7.20
N GLY A 24 -12.34 -17.98 -6.03
CA GLY A 24 -11.32 -17.52 -5.08
C GLY A 24 -9.91 -17.52 -5.68
N SER A 25 -9.56 -18.57 -6.44
CA SER A 25 -8.27 -18.69 -7.14
C SER A 25 -8.14 -17.68 -8.27
N ILE A 26 -9.20 -17.44 -9.06
CA ILE A 26 -9.22 -16.41 -10.12
C ILE A 26 -9.10 -15.02 -9.50
N MET A 27 -9.79 -14.73 -8.40
CA MET A 27 -9.69 -13.45 -7.69
C MET A 27 -8.29 -13.24 -7.10
N ALA A 28 -7.68 -14.26 -6.49
CA ALA A 28 -6.31 -14.21 -6.01
C ALA A 28 -5.31 -14.03 -7.15
N TYR A 29 -5.44 -14.79 -8.24
CA TYR A 29 -4.59 -14.70 -9.42
C TYR A 29 -4.72 -13.34 -10.13
N ARG A 30 -5.94 -12.78 -10.26
CA ARG A 30 -6.14 -11.42 -10.78
C ARG A 30 -5.53 -10.38 -9.85
N ARG A 31 -5.68 -10.53 -8.54
CA ARG A 31 -5.03 -9.63 -7.55
C ARG A 31 -3.51 -9.66 -7.68
N GLU A 32 -2.92 -10.79 -8.03
CA GLU A 32 -1.48 -10.93 -8.28
C GLU A 32 -1.03 -10.44 -9.67
N ASN A 33 -1.90 -10.51 -10.70
CA ASN A 33 -1.56 -10.19 -12.09
C ASN A 33 -2.17 -8.90 -12.64
N CYS A 34 -2.88 -8.11 -11.84
CA CYS A 34 -3.35 -6.79 -12.21
C CYS A 34 -2.22 -5.76 -12.12
N ILE A 35 -1.12 -5.91 -12.87
CA ILE A 35 -0.09 -4.88 -13.08
C ILE A 35 0.92 -5.45 -14.11
N LYS A 36 0.95 -4.93 -15.35
CA LYS A 36 2.02 -5.27 -16.31
C LYS A 36 3.32 -4.59 -15.86
N PRO A 37 4.43 -5.31 -15.61
CA PRO A 37 5.67 -4.73 -15.06
C PRO A 37 6.19 -3.48 -15.80
N ASN A 38 6.00 -3.45 -17.12
CA ASN A 38 6.60 -2.48 -18.04
C ASN A 38 6.05 -1.04 -17.93
N GLU A 39 4.87 -0.80 -17.36
CA GLU A 39 4.33 0.57 -17.22
C GLU A 39 4.81 1.30 -15.96
N TYR A 40 5.07 0.56 -14.87
CA TYR A 40 5.46 1.12 -13.57
C TYR A 40 6.92 1.56 -13.54
N GLU A 41 7.78 0.90 -14.31
CA GLU A 41 9.21 1.20 -14.32
C GLU A 41 9.51 2.62 -14.80
N LYS A 42 8.65 3.24 -15.62
CA LYS A 42 8.92 4.60 -16.15
C LYS A 42 8.54 5.72 -15.19
N ASP A 43 7.75 5.44 -14.15
CA ASP A 43 7.31 6.43 -13.18
C ASP A 43 7.98 6.17 -11.81
N PRO A 44 8.81 7.11 -11.31
CA PRO A 44 9.56 6.91 -10.07
C PRO A 44 8.68 6.55 -8.86
N MET A 45 7.54 7.22 -8.71
CA MET A 45 6.60 6.95 -7.62
C MET A 45 6.02 5.55 -7.74
N LEU A 46 5.56 5.16 -8.93
CA LEU A 46 5.02 3.82 -9.16
C LEU A 46 6.05 2.71 -8.96
N ARG A 47 7.31 2.95 -9.35
CA ARG A 47 8.42 1.99 -9.16
C ARG A 47 8.67 1.71 -7.67
N VAL A 48 8.55 2.73 -6.84
CA VAL A 48 8.69 2.60 -5.39
C VAL A 48 7.46 1.93 -4.78
N LEU A 49 6.25 2.40 -5.10
CA LEU A 49 5.01 1.85 -4.55
C LEU A 49 4.72 0.42 -5.01
N PHE A 50 5.20 0.01 -6.19
CA PHE A 50 4.93 -1.29 -6.81
C PHE A 50 6.22 -1.98 -7.28
N THR A 51 7.10 -2.31 -6.33
CA THR A 51 8.36 -3.02 -6.63
C THR A 51 8.08 -4.37 -7.29
N ASN A 52 8.61 -4.58 -8.49
CA ASN A 52 8.34 -5.76 -9.32
C ASN A 52 6.84 -6.03 -9.52
N GLY A 53 6.04 -4.96 -9.59
CA GLY A 53 4.60 -5.03 -9.74
C GLY A 53 3.81 -5.39 -8.49
N LYS A 54 4.46 -5.53 -7.33
CA LYS A 54 3.82 -5.83 -6.05
C LYS A 54 3.82 -4.61 -5.12
N PRO A 55 2.73 -4.36 -4.37
CA PRO A 55 2.68 -3.28 -3.39
C PRO A 55 3.87 -3.31 -2.42
N ILE A 56 4.46 -2.14 -2.17
CA ILE A 56 5.60 -1.95 -1.28
C ILE A 56 5.32 -2.51 0.12
N GLY A 57 6.36 -3.06 0.76
CA GLY A 57 6.29 -3.48 2.16
C GLY A 57 5.27 -4.59 2.45
N GLN A 58 4.93 -4.75 3.72
CA GLN A 58 3.89 -5.68 4.17
C GLN A 58 2.53 -4.96 4.30
N SER A 59 1.41 -5.67 4.19
CA SER A 59 0.11 -5.08 4.52
C SER A 59 0.03 -4.76 6.00
N PHE A 60 -0.59 -3.63 6.36
CA PHE A 60 -0.84 -3.27 7.76
C PHE A 60 -1.66 -4.34 8.47
N SER A 61 -2.73 -4.81 7.82
CA SER A 61 -3.48 -6.00 8.26
C SER A 61 -4.09 -6.70 7.06
N ARG A 62 -4.66 -7.90 7.29
CA ARG A 62 -5.45 -8.60 6.27
C ARG A 62 -6.65 -7.78 5.78
N PHE A 63 -7.21 -6.93 6.65
CA PHE A 63 -8.41 -6.13 6.37
C PHE A 63 -8.09 -4.74 5.81
N GLN A 64 -6.84 -4.29 5.92
CA GLN A 64 -6.36 -3.01 5.39
C GLN A 64 -5.14 -3.25 4.50
N PRO A 65 -5.29 -3.99 3.38
CA PRO A 65 -4.17 -4.30 2.48
C PRO A 65 -3.60 -3.07 1.75
N GLU A 66 -4.40 -2.01 1.62
CA GLU A 66 -4.06 -0.72 1.01
C GLU A 66 -3.17 0.16 1.87
N LYS A 67 -3.11 -0.14 3.18
CA LYS A 67 -2.13 0.41 4.09
C LYS A 67 -0.91 -0.51 4.09
N ARG A 68 0.25 0.05 3.76
CA ARG A 68 1.52 -0.67 3.64
C ARG A 68 2.45 -0.27 4.77
N MET A 69 3.16 -1.22 5.36
CA MET A 69 4.21 -0.97 6.34
C MET A 69 5.57 -1.29 5.72
N VAL A 70 6.49 -0.34 5.81
CA VAL A 70 7.88 -0.46 5.34
C VAL A 70 8.80 -0.31 6.54
N ARG A 71 9.70 -1.28 6.72
CA ARG A 71 10.70 -1.24 7.77
C ARG A 71 11.85 -0.34 7.35
N VAL A 72 12.21 0.61 8.21
CA VAL A 72 13.33 1.54 8.02
C VAL A 72 14.19 1.59 9.29
N GLY A 73 15.40 2.11 9.18
CA GLY A 73 16.31 2.36 10.29
C GLY A 73 16.21 3.76 10.88
N SER A 74 15.49 4.70 10.23
CA SER A 74 15.28 6.06 10.74
C SER A 74 14.22 6.84 9.95
N TYR A 75 13.81 8.01 10.47
CA TYR A 75 13.05 9.01 9.72
C TYR A 75 13.76 9.46 8.44
N GLN A 76 15.09 9.62 8.48
CA GLN A 76 15.89 10.07 7.35
C GLN A 76 15.79 9.08 6.17
N GLU A 77 15.84 7.77 6.45
CA GLU A 77 15.65 6.75 5.43
C GLU A 77 14.22 6.80 4.84
N ALA A 78 13.20 6.99 5.69
CA ALA A 78 11.82 7.17 5.23
C ALA A 78 11.68 8.39 4.29
N TYR A 79 12.35 9.49 4.63
CA TYR A 79 12.38 10.69 3.82
C TYR A 79 13.09 10.46 2.47
N GLU A 80 14.20 9.73 2.45
CA GLU A 80 14.90 9.37 1.22
C GLU A 80 14.05 8.49 0.29
N ILE A 81 13.29 7.55 0.86
CA ILE A 81 12.30 6.77 0.11
C ILE A 81 11.25 7.70 -0.49
N PHE A 82 10.70 8.65 0.26
CA PHE A 82 9.78 9.65 -0.29
C PHE A 82 10.41 10.46 -1.43
N LEU A 83 11.64 10.94 -1.27
CA LEU A 83 12.35 11.68 -2.34
C LEU A 83 12.54 10.85 -3.61
N SER A 84 12.70 9.52 -3.49
CA SER A 84 12.80 8.62 -4.65
C SER A 84 11.49 8.51 -5.45
N MET A 85 10.34 8.83 -4.83
CA MET A 85 9.04 8.94 -5.51
C MET A 85 8.91 10.26 -6.30
N CYS A 86 9.69 11.28 -5.95
CA CYS A 86 9.58 12.63 -6.51
C CYS A 86 10.54 12.82 -7.69
N THR A 87 10.03 12.85 -8.92
CA THR A 87 10.83 13.10 -10.14
C THR A 87 11.53 14.47 -10.12
N ASP A 88 10.84 15.51 -9.63
CA ASP A 88 11.39 16.86 -9.52
C ASP A 88 11.24 17.38 -8.09
N LYS A 89 12.34 17.31 -7.33
CA LYS A 89 12.37 17.72 -5.91
C LYS A 89 12.01 19.20 -5.70
N LYS A 90 12.16 20.06 -6.73
CA LYS A 90 11.78 21.48 -6.64
C LYS A 90 10.27 21.70 -6.54
N LYS A 91 9.47 20.68 -6.88
CA LYS A 91 8.00 20.71 -6.75
C LYS A 91 7.51 20.29 -5.37
N ILE A 92 8.42 19.91 -4.46
CA ILE A 92 8.06 19.57 -3.09
C ILE A 92 7.73 20.87 -2.35
N ILE A 93 6.52 20.94 -1.81
CA ILE A 93 6.04 22.07 -1.04
C ILE A 93 6.07 21.66 0.43
N THR A 94 6.88 22.34 1.24
CA THR A 94 6.85 22.18 2.69
C THR A 94 5.66 22.94 3.25
N VAL A 95 4.74 22.24 3.89
CA VAL A 95 3.63 22.82 4.63
C VAL A 95 3.90 22.57 6.11
N VAL A 96 3.86 23.65 6.89
CA VAL A 96 3.92 23.57 8.35
C VAL A 96 2.50 23.87 8.86
N PRO A 97 1.61 22.87 8.94
CA PRO A 97 0.30 23.07 9.54
C PRO A 97 0.50 23.25 11.05
N GLU A 98 0.43 24.49 11.53
CA GLU A 98 0.16 24.83 12.95
C GLU A 98 1.08 24.17 14.01
N ALA A 99 2.36 24.01 13.67
CA ALA A 99 3.51 23.99 14.61
C ALA A 99 3.90 22.71 15.37
N ILE A 100 3.55 21.48 14.95
CA ILE A 100 4.12 20.27 15.58
C ILE A 100 4.65 19.24 14.57
N HIS A 101 4.08 19.19 13.37
CA HIS A 101 4.41 18.17 12.38
C HIS A 101 4.82 18.79 11.05
N ILE A 102 5.81 18.19 10.41
CA ILE A 102 6.24 18.57 9.08
C ILE A 102 5.39 17.79 8.07
N CYS A 103 4.79 18.45 7.07
CA CYS A 103 4.26 17.77 5.88
C CYS A 103 4.94 18.30 4.62
N TYR A 104 5.36 17.38 3.76
CA TYR A 104 5.87 17.66 2.43
C TYR A 104 4.87 17.18 1.40
N LEU A 105 4.35 18.11 0.61
CA LEU A 105 3.41 17.83 -0.47
C LEU A 105 4.15 17.70 -1.81
N TYR A 106 3.82 16.68 -2.58
CA TYR A 106 4.33 16.51 -3.95
C TYR A 106 3.19 16.30 -4.95
N PRO A 107 2.96 17.23 -5.91
CA PRO A 107 1.86 17.13 -6.86
C PRO A 107 2.10 16.04 -7.91
N LEU A 108 1.06 15.27 -8.21
CA LEU A 108 1.07 14.20 -9.21
C LEU A 108 0.45 14.67 -10.53
N CYS A 109 1.17 15.51 -11.28
CA CYS A 109 0.68 16.25 -12.46
C CYS A 109 -0.08 15.40 -13.51
N ASN A 110 0.23 14.10 -13.65
CA ASN A 110 -0.39 13.21 -14.63
C ASN A 110 -1.39 12.20 -14.03
N LYS A 111 -1.54 12.17 -12.69
CA LYS A 111 -2.34 11.15 -11.99
C LYS A 111 -3.47 11.75 -11.15
N ASN A 112 -3.64 13.07 -11.19
CA ASN A 112 -4.58 13.86 -10.38
C ASN A 112 -4.42 13.58 -8.88
N GLY A 113 -3.85 14.53 -8.16
CA GLY A 113 -3.67 14.46 -6.71
C GLY A 113 -2.24 14.74 -6.26
N TYR A 114 -1.86 14.27 -5.07
CA TYR A 114 -0.57 14.55 -4.45
C TYR A 114 -0.14 13.44 -3.48
N LEU A 115 1.14 13.42 -3.14
CA LEU A 115 1.66 12.71 -1.97
C LEU A 115 1.77 13.71 -0.80
N CYS A 116 1.42 13.33 0.43
CA CYS A 116 1.90 14.02 1.65
C CYS A 116 2.79 13.06 2.43
N PHE A 117 4.06 13.42 2.59
CA PHE A 117 4.96 12.79 3.55
C PHE A 117 4.92 13.59 4.85
N THR A 118 4.69 12.93 5.99
CA THR A 118 4.62 13.60 7.29
C THR A 118 5.12 12.72 8.43
N ASP A 119 5.62 13.36 9.50
CA ASP A 119 5.96 12.75 10.78
C ASP A 119 4.75 12.65 11.73
N LYS A 120 3.55 13.04 11.29
CA LYS A 120 2.31 12.86 12.04
C LYS A 120 1.90 11.38 12.05
N VAL A 121 2.42 10.66 13.04
CA VAL A 121 2.20 9.23 13.26
C VAL A 121 1.48 8.99 14.60
N GLU A 122 0.94 7.79 14.81
CA GLU A 122 0.32 7.45 16.08
C GLU A 122 1.39 7.35 17.20
N SER A 123 1.13 8.03 18.32
CA SER A 123 1.98 7.93 19.52
C SER A 123 2.08 6.48 20.01
N ASP A 124 3.22 6.14 20.64
CA ASP A 124 3.51 4.81 21.18
C ASP A 124 3.64 3.67 20.15
N THR A 125 3.67 3.99 18.86
CA THR A 125 4.03 3.04 17.80
C THR A 125 5.53 3.10 17.48
N TYR A 126 5.97 2.22 16.59
CA TYR A 126 7.31 2.30 15.97
C TYR A 126 7.28 3.12 14.67
N GLU A 127 6.16 3.76 14.34
CA GLU A 127 6.06 4.56 13.13
C GLU A 127 6.88 5.85 13.28
N VAL A 128 7.59 6.23 12.22
CA VAL A 128 8.41 7.45 12.17
C VAL A 128 7.89 8.44 11.14
N ALA A 129 7.23 7.96 10.09
CA ALA A 129 6.63 8.80 9.06
C ALA A 129 5.54 8.04 8.29
N VAL A 130 4.68 8.78 7.61
CA VAL A 130 3.66 8.24 6.70
C VAL A 130 3.69 9.00 5.37
N VAL A 131 3.60 8.26 4.26
CA VAL A 131 3.21 8.80 2.95
C VAL A 131 1.74 8.49 2.70
N TRP A 132 0.96 9.54 2.57
CA TRP A 132 -0.41 9.49 2.09
C TRP A 132 -0.39 9.62 0.57
N VAL A 133 -1.07 8.70 -0.12
CA VAL A 133 -1.24 8.71 -1.56
C VAL A 133 -2.63 9.24 -1.89
N ILE A 134 -2.74 10.56 -2.09
CA ILE A 134 -4.00 11.22 -2.42
C ILE A 134 -4.14 11.19 -3.94
N SER A 135 -4.60 10.08 -4.51
CA SER A 135 -4.94 9.97 -5.93
C SER A 135 -5.86 8.77 -6.17
N ASP A 136 -7.02 8.99 -6.78
CA ASP A 136 -7.97 7.92 -7.08
C ASP A 136 -7.40 6.87 -8.04
N SER A 137 -6.55 7.29 -8.98
CA SER A 137 -5.94 6.40 -9.95
C SER A 137 -5.00 5.40 -9.29
N ILE A 138 -4.19 5.86 -8.33
CA ILE A 138 -3.25 5.02 -7.58
C ILE A 138 -3.97 4.23 -6.49
N ALA A 139 -4.95 4.84 -5.81
CA ALA A 139 -5.74 4.17 -4.78
C ALA A 139 -6.46 2.93 -5.31
N LYS A 140 -6.93 2.95 -6.57
CA LYS A 140 -7.52 1.77 -7.26
C LYS A 140 -6.53 0.63 -7.48
N MET A 141 -5.23 0.93 -7.47
CA MET A 141 -4.17 -0.07 -7.58
C MET A 141 -3.83 -0.74 -6.23
N GLY A 142 -4.40 -0.27 -5.12
CA GLY A 142 -4.30 -0.93 -3.82
C GLY A 142 -3.18 -0.43 -2.92
N VAL A 143 -2.71 0.81 -3.09
CA VAL A 143 -1.87 1.50 -2.10
C VAL A 143 -2.44 2.90 -1.84
N ARG A 144 -2.75 3.20 -0.59
CA ARG A 144 -3.26 4.50 -0.13
C ARG A 144 -2.37 5.15 0.91
N GLU A 145 -1.73 4.34 1.75
CA GLU A 145 -0.88 4.81 2.83
C GLU A 145 0.36 3.93 2.92
N VAL A 146 1.53 4.54 3.12
CA VAL A 146 2.79 3.85 3.40
C VAL A 146 3.30 4.35 4.74
N HIS A 147 3.24 3.49 5.74
CA HIS A 147 3.69 3.70 7.10
C HIS A 147 5.13 3.21 7.25
N PHE A 148 6.05 4.09 7.62
CA PHE A 148 7.44 3.74 7.85
C PHE A 148 7.65 3.42 9.31
N VAL A 149 8.13 2.21 9.58
CA VAL A 149 8.24 1.65 10.93
C VAL A 149 9.73 1.41 11.23
N GLU A 150 10.23 2.04 12.29
CA GLU A 150 11.62 1.86 12.72
C GLU A 150 11.86 0.42 13.18
N THR A 151 13.00 -0.13 12.80
CA THR A 151 13.39 -1.52 13.11
C THR A 151 13.88 -1.69 14.54
N ILE A 152 14.37 -0.64 15.19
CA ILE A 152 14.91 -0.64 16.55
C ILE A 152 14.54 0.69 17.23
N LYS A 153 13.85 0.65 18.38
CA LYS A 153 13.68 1.85 19.23
C LYS A 153 15.05 2.25 19.75
N ASN A 154 15.66 3.30 19.21
CA ASN A 154 16.72 3.99 19.93
C ASN A 154 16.07 4.69 21.12
N ASN A 155 16.10 4.07 22.29
CA ASN A 155 15.67 4.71 23.53
C ASN A 155 16.54 5.97 23.74
N PRO A 156 15.99 7.20 23.73
CA PRO A 156 16.78 8.40 24.03
C PRO A 156 17.11 8.53 25.53
N HIS A 157 16.79 7.53 26.34
CA HIS A 157 17.12 7.43 27.75
C HIS A 157 17.97 6.19 28.02
N LYS A 158 19.27 6.32 27.80
CA LYS A 158 20.33 5.54 28.47
C LYS A 158 21.51 6.45 28.72
#